data_AF-A9B387-F1
#
_entry.id   AF-A9B387-F1
#
_cell.length_a   1.000
_cell.length_b   1.000
_cell.length_c   1.000
_cell.angle_alpha   90.00
_cell.angle_beta   90.00
_cell.angle_gamma   90.00
#
_symmetry.space_group_name_H-M   'P 1'
#
loop_
_entity.id
_entity.type
_entity.pdbx_description
1 polymer ?
#
loop_
_entity_poly.entity_id
_entity_poly.type
_entity_poly.pdbx_seq_one_letter_code
_entity_poly.pdbx_strand_id
1 'polypeptide(L)' 'MRRKPVSFTTVRLVWGAVSRRPLATVRDLADELRLGYSTVAQALLVLRDAGYIEFTPKRCGCRKIIIPLLEAA' A
#
# COMPACT_ATOMS: atom_id res chain seq x y z
N MET A 1 -12.48 -8.68 6.24
CA MET A 1 -11.15 -9.25 6.61
C MET A 1 -10.88 -8.90 8.06
N ARG A 2 -10.72 -9.88 8.96
CA ARG A 2 -10.18 -9.61 10.30
C ARG A 2 -8.76 -9.06 10.13
N ARG A 3 -8.46 -7.92 10.76
CA ARG A 3 -7.13 -7.30 10.68
C ARG A 3 -6.14 -8.18 11.44
N LYS A 4 -5.05 -8.56 10.78
CA LYS A 4 -3.91 -9.17 11.47
C LYS A 4 -2.99 -8.05 11.93
N PRO A 5 -2.41 -8.15 13.14
CA PRO A 5 -1.39 -7.19 13.55
C PRO A 5 -0.23 -7.24 12.56
N VAL A 6 0.17 -6.07 12.06
CA VAL A 6 1.32 -5.91 11.16
C VAL A 6 2.39 -5.14 11.92
N SER A 7 3.65 -5.56 11.83
CA SER A 7 4.73 -4.87 12.53
C SER A 7 4.92 -3.45 11.98
N PHE A 8 5.31 -2.51 12.84
CA PHE A 8 5.63 -1.13 12.43
C PHE A 8 6.73 -1.10 11.36
N THR A 9 7.75 -1.96 11.49
CA THR A 9 8.83 -2.10 10.50
C THR A 9 8.31 -2.47 9.12
N THR A 10 7.35 -3.39 9.05
CA THR A 10 6.70 -3.78 7.81
C THR A 10 5.94 -2.62 7.18
N VAL A 11 5.18 -1.86 7.99
CA VAL A 11 4.46 -0.67 7.52
C VAL A 11 5.44 0.36 6.96
N ARG A 12 6.57 0.58 7.63
CA ARG A 12 7.62 1.51 7.17
C ARG A 12 8.26 1.08 5.85
N LEU A 13 8.53 -0.22 5.67
CA LEU A 13 9.08 -0.77 4.43
C LEU A 13 8.08 -0.61 3.26
N VAL A 14 6.82 -0.94 3.51
CA VAL A 14 5.76 -0.79 2.51
C VAL A 14 5.57 0.67 2.13
N TRP A 15 5.57 1.59 3.10
CA TRP A 15 5.54 3.03 2.83
C TRP A 15 6.68 3.47 1.91
N GLY A 16 7.93 3.11 2.25
CA GLY A 16 9.09 3.46 1.42
C GLY A 16 9.05 2.88 0.00
N ALA A 17 8.44 1.71 -0.21
CA ALA A 17 8.24 1.15 -1.56
C ALA A 17 7.14 1.90 -2.32
N VAL A 18 6.01 2.16 -1.67
CA VAL A 18 4.86 2.89 -2.24
C VAL A 18 5.25 4.31 -2.64
N SER A 19 5.98 5.05 -1.79
CA SER A 19 6.43 6.40 -2.10
C SER A 19 7.36 6.47 -3.32
N ARG A 20 8.14 5.41 -3.59
CA ARG A 20 9.02 5.33 -4.78
C ARG A 20 8.26 4.92 -6.04
N ARG A 21 7.19 4.13 -5.90
CA ARG A 21 6.41 3.58 -7.02
C ARG A 21 4.91 3.62 -6.70
N PRO A 22 4.28 4.81 -6.76
CA PRO A 22 2.86 4.96 -6.37
C PRO A 22 1.90 4.16 -7.26
N LEU A 23 2.30 3.85 -8.50
CA LEU A 23 1.52 3.05 -9.45
C LEU A 23 1.70 1.54 -9.30
N ALA A 24 2.57 1.07 -8.38
CA ALA A 24 2.80 -0.34 -8.16
C ALA A 24 1.54 -1.04 -7.62
N THR A 25 1.29 -2.25 -8.10
CA THR A 25 0.23 -3.09 -7.53
C THR A 25 0.70 -3.70 -6.20
N VAL A 26 -0.25 -4.18 -5.41
CA VAL A 26 0.06 -4.93 -4.17
C VAL A 26 0.96 -6.15 -4.45
N ARG A 27 0.82 -6.76 -5.64
CA ARG A 27 1.68 -7.89 -6.04
C ARG A 27 3.11 -7.43 -6.31
N ASP A 28 3.28 -6.35 -7.06
CA ASP A 28 4.62 -5.79 -7.35
C ASP A 28 5.36 -5.42 -6.05
N LEU A 29 4.65 -4.81 -5.09
CA LEU A 29 5.19 -4.46 -3.79
C LEU A 29 5.54 -5.68 -2.94
N ALA A 30 4.74 -6.75 -3.03
CA ALA A 30 5.01 -8.01 -2.33
C ALA A 30 6.27 -8.70 -2.89
N ASP A 31 6.42 -8.72 -4.21
CA ASP A 31 7.57 -9.31 -4.89
C ASP A 31 8.84 -8.49 -4.61
N GLU A 32 8.77 -7.16 -4.69
CA GLU A 32 9.89 -6.25 -4.40
C GLU A 32 10.39 -6.41 -2.95
N LEU A 33 9.47 -6.46 -1.99
CA LEU A 33 9.81 -6.53 -0.56
C LEU A 33 10.04 -7.97 -0.07
N ARG A 34 9.83 -8.98 -0.93
CA ARG A 34 9.81 -10.41 -0.57
C ARG A 34 8.89 -10.69 0.61
N LEU A 35 7.73 -10.05 0.64
CA LEU A 35 6.71 -10.18 1.68
C LEU A 35 5.47 -10.88 1.14
N GLY A 36 4.71 -11.53 2.03
CA GLY A 36 3.43 -12.12 1.63
C GLY A 36 2.42 -11.05 1.18
N TYR A 37 1.68 -11.35 0.11
CA TYR A 37 0.64 -10.46 -0.44
C TYR A 37 -0.31 -9.92 0.65
N SER A 38 -0.81 -10.80 1.53
CA SER A 38 -1.69 -10.41 2.62
C SER A 38 -1.04 -9.44 3.60
N THR A 39 0.26 -9.60 3.87
CA THR A 39 1.03 -8.73 4.77
C THR A 39 1.13 -7.33 4.20
N VAL A 40 1.47 -7.20 2.91
CA VAL A 40 1.52 -5.91 2.21
C VAL A 40 0.13 -5.27 2.15
N ALA A 41 -0.90 -6.04 1.81
CA ALA A 41 -2.27 -5.56 1.78
C ALA A 41 -2.73 -5.01 3.16
N GLN A 42 -2.38 -5.69 4.26
CA GLN A 42 -2.69 -5.20 5.60
C GLN A 42 -1.89 -3.93 5.94
N ALA A 43 -0.60 -3.86 5.60
CA ALA A 43 0.21 -2.66 5.81
C ALA A 43 -0.35 -1.44 5.04
N LEU A 44 -0.77 -1.63 3.79
CA LEU A 44 -1.43 -0.60 2.99
C LEU A 44 -2.75 -0.14 3.62
N LEU A 45 -3.53 -1.05 4.22
CA LEU A 45 -4.73 -0.67 4.95
C LEU A 45 -4.41 0.19 6.18
N VAL A 46 -3.34 -0.13 6.93
CA VAL A 46 -2.88 0.70 8.05
C VAL A 46 -2.52 2.11 7.56
N LEU A 47 -1.76 2.23 6.46
CA LEU A 47 -1.39 3.51 5.89
C LEU A 47 -2.60 4.32 5.42
N ARG A 48 -3.58 3.66 4.81
CA ARG A 48 -4.84 4.30 4.39
C ARG A 48 -5.62 4.83 5.58
N ASP A 49 -5.78 4.01 6.61
CA ASP A 49 -6.59 4.41 7.77
C ASP A 49 -5.93 5.53 8.58
N ALA A 50 -4.61 5.65 8.49
CA ALA A 50 -3.87 6.78 9.04
C ALA A 50 -3.85 8.02 8.11
N GLY A 51 -4.48 7.94 6.92
CA GLY A 51 -4.60 9.06 5.98
C GLY A 51 -3.39 9.30 5.08
N TYR A 52 -2.41 8.39 5.04
CA TYR A 52 -1.22 8.56 4.20
C TYR A 52 -1.45 8.22 2.72
N ILE A 53 -2.41 7.35 2.43
CA ILE A 53 -2.74 6.90 1.07
C ILE A 53 -4.24 6.75 0.89
N GLU A 54 -4.68 6.81 -0.36
CA GLU A 54 -6.03 6.47 -0.77
C GLU A 54 -6.00 5.37 -1.84
N PHE A 55 -7.11 4.65 -1.98
CA PHE A 55 -7.26 3.69 -3.08
C PHE A 55 -8.27 4.25 -4.09
N THR A 56 -7.90 4.24 -5.36
CA THR A 56 -8.86 4.55 -6.42
C THR A 56 -10.06 3.59 -6.39
N PRO A 57 -11.30 4.10 -6.55
CA PRO A 57 -12.48 3.26 -6.62
C PRO A 57 -12.42 2.35 -7.86
N LYS A 58 -12.78 1.08 -7.67
CA LYS A 58 -12.74 0.03 -8.70
C LYS A 58 -13.63 0.42 -9.89
N ARG A 59 -13.05 0.77 -11.04
CA ARG A 59 -13.76 0.74 -12.34
C ARG A 59 -13.31 -0.44 -13.23
N CYS A 60 -12.04 -0.84 -13.20
CA CYS A 60 -11.54 -2.04 -13.87
C CYS A 60 -10.37 -2.66 -13.09
N GLY A 61 -10.45 -3.93 -12.69
CA GLY A 61 -9.34 -4.85 -12.32
C GLY A 61 -8.30 -4.45 -11.26
N CYS A 62 -7.66 -3.29 -11.39
CA CYS A 62 -6.51 -2.84 -10.63
C CYS A 62 -6.88 -1.66 -9.71
N ARG A 63 -6.60 -1.78 -8.41
CA ARG A 63 -6.64 -0.65 -7.47
C ARG A 63 -5.32 0.10 -7.58
N LYS A 64 -5.33 1.36 -8.04
CA LYS A 64 -4.17 2.25 -7.94
C LYS A 64 -4.11 2.84 -6.53
N ILE A 65 -2.89 3.01 -6.02
CA ILE A 65 -2.61 3.68 -4.76
C ILE A 65 -2.38 5.16 -5.08
N ILE A 66 -3.12 6.04 -4.40
CA ILE A 66 -2.95 7.48 -4.45
C ILE A 66 -2.21 7.90 -3.18
N ILE A 67 -1.19 8.76 -3.33
CA ILE A 67 -0.49 9.37 -2.20
C ILE A 67 -0.85 10.86 -2.25
N PRO A 68 -1.62 11.41 -1.29
CA PRO A 68 -2.16 12.77 -1.38
C PRO A 68 -1.13 13.88 -1.64
N LEU A 69 0.10 13.72 -1.11
CA LEU A 69 1.20 14.67 -1.34
C LEU A 69 1.80 14.61 -2.77
N LEU A 70 1.61 13.50 -3.48
CA LEU A 70 2.10 13.29 -4.85
C LEU A 70 1.08 13.69 -5.92
N GLU A 71 -0.22 13.78 -5.58
CA GLU A 71 -1.23 14.32 -6.51
C GLU A 71 -1.20 15.85 -6.63
N ALA A 72 -0.57 16.55 -5.68
CA ALA A 72 -0.51 18.02 -5.66
C ALA A 72 0.63 18.61 -6.52
N ALA A 73 1.22 17.84 -7.43
CA ALA A 73 2.35 18.25 -8.28
C ALA A 73 1.97 18.36 -9.76
#